data_AF-A0A7I4DJP0-F1
#
_entry.id   AF-A0A7I4DJP0-F1
#
_cell.length_a   1.000
_cell.length_b   1.000
_cell.length_c   1.000
_cell.angle_alpha   90.00
_cell.angle_beta   90.00
_cell.angle_gamma   90.00
#
_symmetry.space_group_name_H-M   'P 1'
#
loop_
_entity.id
_entity.type
_entity.pdbx_description
1 polymer ?
#
loop_
_entity_poly.entity_id
_entity_poly.type
_entity_poly.pdbx_seq_one_letter_code
_entity_poly.pdbx_strand_id
1 'polypeptide(L)'
;MPGSTAVVATLGVTGSPLVQPYYLRDRSSNGVIKDDSRLILPTRMNATYDGTLKTVFMAFRVDFASSKIVPNYLLYAAGQASGDGSIINYHRTRSLEEMQANSQFPLGGAVGESAVSKLEKRVKTHGALQVFGWGVLLPIGAIVARYAREYDPAWFYIHATFQLIGFIFIIAGVATGVALAKDVEVPGLNGHKGLGLFLLILAILQVLAVVFRPKKDSNTRKYWNWYHWWVGRLALFLACINVFVGLNLSNGERKLRVSYIVLLAFELVAFAILETIYWVRWNRAPANSSGVRWNRASTERGFQMSDY
;
A
#
# COMPACT_ATOMS: atom_id res chain seq x y z
N MET A 1 19.34 7.52 -20.33
CA MET A 1 20.20 6.44 -19.82
C MET A 1 21.37 6.30 -20.77
N PRO A 2 22.63 6.50 -20.32
CA PRO A 2 23.80 6.30 -21.17
C PRO A 2 23.84 4.89 -21.76
N GLY A 3 24.22 4.76 -23.03
CA GLY A 3 24.29 3.50 -23.76
C GLY A 3 22.98 3.03 -24.41
N SER A 4 21.86 3.73 -24.22
CA SER A 4 20.54 3.34 -24.72
C SER A 4 20.19 3.99 -26.08
N THR A 5 19.26 3.38 -26.80
CA THR A 5 18.58 4.00 -27.96
C THR A 5 17.24 4.57 -27.50
N ALA A 6 16.93 5.80 -27.91
CA ALA A 6 15.61 6.40 -27.76
C ALA A 6 14.99 6.60 -29.15
N VAL A 7 13.69 6.39 -29.26
CA VAL A 7 12.92 6.67 -30.47
C VAL A 7 11.80 7.61 -30.07
N VAL A 8 11.71 8.76 -30.73
CA VAL A 8 10.78 9.83 -30.37
C VAL A 8 9.84 10.09 -31.54
N ALA A 9 8.53 10.10 -31.27
CA ALA A 9 7.50 10.56 -32.19
C ALA A 9 7.09 11.98 -31.83
N THR A 10 7.10 12.87 -32.80
CA THR A 10 6.53 14.23 -32.69
C THR A 10 5.68 14.55 -33.90
N LEU A 11 4.99 15.69 -33.88
CA LEU A 11 4.29 16.23 -35.04
C LEU A 11 5.22 17.23 -35.73
N GLY A 12 5.51 17.08 -37.01
CA GLY A 12 6.32 18.05 -37.75
C GLY A 12 5.53 19.33 -38.09
N VAL A 13 6.25 20.37 -38.52
CA VAL A 13 5.70 21.68 -38.96
C VAL A 13 4.59 21.58 -40.01
N THR A 14 4.55 20.50 -40.80
CA THR A 14 3.54 20.25 -41.84
C THR A 14 2.31 19.49 -41.32
N GLY A 15 2.21 19.24 -40.01
CA GLY A 15 1.18 18.39 -39.42
C GLY A 15 1.35 16.89 -39.71
N SER A 16 2.48 16.50 -40.31
CA SER A 16 2.83 15.10 -40.53
C SER A 16 3.67 14.57 -39.36
N PRO A 17 3.41 13.36 -38.85
CA PRO A 17 4.19 12.82 -37.75
C PRO A 17 5.64 12.52 -38.17
N LEU A 18 6.58 12.86 -37.30
CA LEU A 18 8.01 12.63 -37.45
C LEU A 18 8.46 11.59 -36.43
N VAL A 19 9.23 10.60 -36.87
CA VAL A 19 9.84 9.59 -36.00
C VAL A 19 11.35 9.71 -36.10
N GLN A 20 12.01 9.90 -34.95
CA GLN A 20 13.43 10.18 -34.90
C GLN A 20 14.14 9.28 -33.88
N PRO A 21 15.13 8.47 -34.32
CA PRO A 21 16.00 7.75 -33.39
C PRO A 21 17.12 8.65 -32.86
N TYR A 22 17.54 8.33 -31.63
CA TYR A 22 18.64 8.97 -30.92
C TYR A 22 19.47 7.93 -30.16
N TYR A 23 20.79 8.10 -30.19
CA TYR A 23 21.70 7.39 -29.31
C TYR A 23 22.05 8.26 -28.11
N LEU A 24 21.84 7.74 -26.90
CA LEU A 24 22.15 8.42 -25.65
C LEU A 24 23.52 7.98 -25.16
N ARG A 25 24.59 8.69 -25.55
CA ARG A 25 25.96 8.36 -25.16
C ARG A 25 26.23 8.61 -23.68
N ASP A 26 25.77 9.73 -23.14
CA ASP A 26 26.01 10.17 -21.76
C ASP A 26 24.79 10.97 -21.22
N ARG A 27 24.91 11.58 -20.05
CA ARG A 27 23.80 12.34 -19.40
C ARG A 27 23.74 13.82 -19.82
N SER A 28 24.62 14.29 -20.70
CA SER A 28 24.63 15.66 -21.20
C SER A 28 23.75 15.83 -22.46
N SER A 29 23.36 17.06 -22.77
CA SER A 29 22.66 17.39 -24.02
C SER A 29 23.49 17.02 -25.26
N ASN A 30 24.80 17.25 -25.22
CA ASN A 30 25.74 16.88 -26.28
C ASN A 30 25.93 15.36 -26.41
N GLY A 31 25.50 14.59 -25.41
CA GLY A 31 25.46 13.14 -25.43
C GLY A 31 24.24 12.57 -26.15
N VAL A 32 23.32 13.39 -26.64
CA VAL A 32 22.13 12.97 -27.40
C VAL A 32 22.45 13.07 -28.90
N ILE A 33 22.78 11.95 -29.51
CA ILE A 33 23.20 11.88 -30.92
C ILE A 33 21.97 11.56 -31.77
N LYS A 34 21.59 12.50 -32.64
CA LYS A 34 20.47 12.35 -33.58
C LYS A 34 20.86 11.41 -34.72
N ASP A 35 19.88 10.68 -35.25
CA ASP A 35 20.04 9.76 -36.39
C ASP A 35 21.00 8.59 -36.11
N ASP A 36 21.24 8.29 -34.83
CA ASP A 36 22.06 7.18 -34.38
C ASP A 36 21.28 6.26 -33.44
N SER A 37 21.64 4.98 -33.44
CA SER A 37 20.96 3.92 -32.70
C SER A 37 21.87 2.71 -32.49
N ARG A 38 21.73 2.08 -31.32
CA ARG A 38 22.32 0.76 -31.05
C ARG A 38 21.37 -0.39 -31.41
N LEU A 39 20.10 -0.08 -31.66
CA LEU A 39 19.10 -1.00 -32.18
C LEU A 39 19.02 -0.89 -33.70
N ILE A 40 18.84 -2.01 -34.39
CA ILE A 40 18.46 -2.00 -35.80
C ILE A 40 16.97 -1.75 -35.88
N LEU A 41 16.64 -0.56 -36.36
CA LEU A 41 15.28 -0.08 -36.62
C LEU A 41 15.01 -0.13 -38.12
N PRO A 42 13.76 -0.37 -38.55
CA PRO A 42 13.40 -0.34 -39.95
C PRO A 42 13.65 1.05 -40.53
N THR A 43 14.04 1.09 -41.79
CA THR A 43 14.29 2.33 -42.54
C THR A 43 13.07 3.25 -42.56
N ARG A 44 11.85 2.69 -42.42
CA ARG A 44 10.61 3.42 -42.22
C ARG A 44 9.93 2.94 -40.95
N MET A 45 9.77 3.84 -39.99
CA MET A 45 8.92 3.67 -38.82
C MET A 45 7.59 4.35 -39.13
N ASN A 46 6.47 3.63 -38.92
CA ASN A 46 5.15 4.16 -39.23
C ASN A 46 4.71 5.06 -38.08
N ALA A 47 4.21 6.24 -38.40
CA ALA A 47 3.52 7.08 -37.44
C ALA A 47 2.28 7.72 -38.06
N THR A 48 1.28 7.96 -37.22
CA THR A 48 0.01 8.58 -37.61
C THR A 48 -0.37 9.63 -36.58
N TYR A 49 -0.96 10.73 -37.02
CA TYR A 49 -1.50 11.76 -36.15
C TYR A 49 -3.03 11.66 -36.14
N ASP A 50 -3.60 11.51 -34.95
CA ASP A 50 -5.05 11.60 -34.74
C ASP A 50 -5.39 13.04 -34.34
N GLY A 51 -6.09 13.76 -35.23
CA GLY A 51 -6.51 15.14 -35.00
C GLY A 51 -7.60 15.30 -33.94
N THR A 52 -8.38 14.25 -33.66
CA THR A 52 -9.42 14.24 -32.62
C THR A 52 -8.77 14.10 -31.24
N LEU A 53 -7.86 13.13 -31.10
CA LEU A 53 -7.13 12.87 -29.87
C LEU A 53 -5.90 13.78 -29.67
N LYS A 54 -5.55 14.57 -30.70
CA LYS A 54 -4.34 15.39 -30.76
C LYS A 54 -3.07 14.59 -30.38
N THR A 55 -3.01 13.33 -30.81
CA THR A 55 -1.99 12.37 -30.37
C THR A 55 -1.27 11.76 -31.58
N VAL A 56 0.05 11.60 -31.48
CA VAL A 56 0.85 10.88 -32.48
C VAL A 56 1.03 9.44 -32.02
N PHE A 57 0.60 8.50 -32.84
CA PHE A 57 0.84 7.08 -32.67
C PHE A 57 2.05 6.66 -33.50
N MET A 58 2.91 5.82 -32.94
CA MET A 58 4.06 5.22 -33.64
C MET A 58 3.98 3.70 -33.57
N ALA A 59 4.33 3.05 -34.67
CA ALA A 59 4.59 1.63 -34.75
C ALA A 59 5.95 1.38 -35.38
N PHE A 60 6.78 0.57 -34.72
CA PHE A 60 8.07 0.14 -35.24
C PHE A 60 8.33 -1.32 -34.85
N ARG A 61 9.15 -1.98 -35.66
CA ARG A 61 9.68 -3.31 -35.38
C ARG A 61 11.14 -3.16 -34.95
N VAL A 62 11.62 -3.98 -34.04
CA VAL A 62 13.04 -4.04 -33.69
C VAL A 62 13.57 -5.43 -34.02
N ASP A 63 14.70 -5.49 -34.71
CA ASP A 63 15.43 -6.74 -34.91
C ASP A 63 16.52 -6.88 -33.86
N PHE A 64 16.23 -7.59 -32.76
CA PHE A 64 17.20 -7.81 -31.69
C PHE A 64 18.33 -8.75 -32.07
N ALA A 65 18.12 -9.68 -32.99
CA ALA A 65 19.15 -10.64 -33.40
C ALA A 65 20.30 -9.93 -34.13
N SER A 66 19.95 -8.89 -34.90
CA SER A 66 20.91 -8.10 -35.66
C SER A 66 21.35 -6.82 -34.93
N SER A 67 20.76 -6.49 -33.78
CA SER A 67 21.07 -5.29 -33.00
C SER A 67 22.39 -5.40 -32.22
N LYS A 68 23.07 -4.26 -32.00
CA LYS A 68 24.31 -4.19 -31.20
C LYS A 68 24.08 -4.42 -29.71
N ILE A 69 22.83 -4.37 -29.27
CA ILE A 69 22.38 -4.59 -27.90
C ILE A 69 21.05 -5.34 -27.91
N VAL A 70 20.82 -6.12 -26.85
CA VAL A 70 19.50 -6.64 -26.49
C VAL A 70 19.07 -5.91 -25.21
N PRO A 71 18.07 -5.00 -25.27
CA PRO A 71 17.66 -4.24 -24.11
C PRO A 71 16.90 -5.13 -23.12
N ASN A 72 17.21 -4.99 -21.83
CA ASN A 72 16.51 -5.71 -20.76
C ASN A 72 15.15 -5.07 -20.41
N TYR A 73 14.95 -3.80 -20.76
CA TYR A 73 13.76 -3.02 -20.41
C TYR A 73 13.41 -2.07 -21.56
N LEU A 74 12.11 -1.89 -21.79
CA LEU A 74 11.57 -0.83 -22.63
C LEU A 74 11.04 0.28 -21.73
N LEU A 75 11.53 1.50 -21.94
CA LEU A 75 11.00 2.69 -21.31
C LEU A 75 10.27 3.50 -22.37
N TYR A 76 9.07 3.94 -22.03
CA TYR A 76 8.25 4.75 -22.91
C TYR A 76 7.60 5.87 -22.09
N ALA A 77 7.41 7.01 -22.71
CA ALA A 77 6.86 8.20 -22.08
C ALA A 77 6.10 9.01 -23.13
N ALA A 78 5.01 9.66 -22.72
CA ALA A 78 4.22 10.56 -23.55
C ALA A 78 4.18 11.95 -22.89
N GLY A 79 4.13 13.01 -23.70
CA GLY A 79 4.15 14.38 -23.21
C GLY A 79 3.62 15.35 -24.26
N GLN A 80 3.32 16.57 -23.82
CA GLN A 80 2.87 17.62 -24.73
C GLN A 80 4.04 18.15 -25.55
N ALA A 81 3.83 18.27 -26.86
CA ALA A 81 4.75 18.95 -27.76
C ALA A 81 4.10 20.24 -28.29
N SER A 82 4.92 21.19 -28.75
CA SER A 82 4.43 22.31 -29.55
C SER A 82 3.76 21.81 -30.84
N GLY A 83 2.89 22.62 -31.45
CA GLY A 83 2.12 22.23 -32.66
C GLY A 83 2.99 21.90 -33.88
N ASP A 84 4.25 22.33 -33.87
CA ASP A 84 5.29 22.06 -34.87
C ASP A 84 6.32 21.00 -34.42
N GLY A 85 6.17 20.45 -33.21
CA GLY A 85 7.03 19.44 -32.61
C GLY A 85 8.45 19.89 -32.28
N SER A 86 8.76 21.20 -32.41
CA SER A 86 10.08 21.76 -32.14
C SER A 86 10.41 21.80 -30.65
N ILE A 87 9.39 21.84 -29.79
CA ILE A 87 9.51 21.84 -28.34
C ILE A 87 8.81 20.59 -27.78
N ILE A 88 9.60 19.73 -27.14
CA ILE A 88 9.10 18.57 -26.39
C ILE A 88 9.14 18.94 -24.91
N ASN A 89 7.98 19.03 -24.26
CA ASN A 89 7.92 19.35 -22.84
C ASN A 89 8.19 18.12 -21.97
N TYR A 90 8.56 18.37 -20.71
CA TYR A 90 8.65 17.32 -19.69
C TYR A 90 7.36 16.49 -19.61
N HIS A 91 7.52 15.17 -19.57
CA HIS A 91 6.42 14.22 -19.38
C HIS A 91 5.75 14.46 -18.02
N ARG A 92 4.53 15.02 -18.02
CA ARG A 92 3.73 15.24 -16.79
C ARG A 92 2.65 14.19 -16.58
N THR A 93 2.27 13.46 -17.63
CA THR A 93 1.23 12.42 -17.56
C THR A 93 1.81 11.13 -16.98
N ARG A 94 1.29 10.71 -15.82
CA ARG A 94 1.68 9.49 -15.07
C ARG A 94 0.55 8.45 -15.01
N SER A 95 -0.53 8.63 -15.78
CA SER A 95 -1.65 7.70 -15.83
C SER A 95 -1.26 6.44 -16.61
N LEU A 96 -1.07 5.34 -15.88
CA LEU A 96 -1.02 3.98 -16.45
C LEU A 96 -2.31 3.63 -17.24
N GLU A 97 -3.41 4.35 -16.99
CA GLU A 97 -4.72 4.13 -17.63
C GLU A 97 -4.80 4.56 -19.11
N GLU A 98 -3.96 5.48 -19.58
CA GLU A 98 -3.97 5.93 -20.99
C GLU A 98 -2.91 5.23 -21.86
N MET A 99 -2.06 4.41 -21.25
CA MET A 99 -0.92 3.78 -21.88
C MET A 99 -1.14 2.28 -22.06
N GLN A 100 -1.99 1.90 -23.02
CA GLN A 100 -2.14 0.51 -23.47
C GLN A 100 -0.91 0.08 -24.28
N ALA A 101 0.16 -0.31 -23.61
CA ALA A 101 1.30 -0.96 -24.25
C ALA A 101 0.99 -2.44 -24.50
N ASN A 102 0.36 -2.75 -25.65
CA ASN A 102 0.23 -4.12 -26.14
C ASN A 102 1.58 -4.57 -26.76
N SER A 103 2.58 -4.84 -25.92
CA SER A 103 3.86 -5.39 -26.39
C SER A 103 3.76 -6.92 -26.51
N GLN A 104 3.56 -7.44 -27.72
CA GLN A 104 3.77 -8.86 -28.01
C GLN A 104 5.23 -9.05 -28.46
N PHE A 105 6.05 -9.68 -27.60
CA PHE A 105 7.37 -10.18 -28.00
C PHE A 105 7.22 -11.68 -28.34
N PRO A 106 7.18 -12.07 -29.62
CA PRO A 106 7.20 -13.48 -29.98
C PRO A 106 8.64 -13.97 -29.88
N LEU A 107 9.04 -14.43 -28.70
CA LEU A 107 10.24 -15.23 -28.51
C LEU A 107 9.76 -16.61 -28.03
N GLY A 108 10.05 -17.65 -28.81
CA GLY A 108 9.61 -19.04 -28.60
C GLY A 108 10.22 -19.73 -27.38
N GLY A 109 10.28 -19.06 -26.23
CA GLY A 109 10.64 -19.61 -24.94
C GLY A 109 9.68 -19.09 -23.87
N ALA A 110 9.47 -19.84 -22.79
CA ALA A 110 8.60 -19.44 -21.69
C ALA A 110 8.96 -18.01 -21.23
N VAL A 111 8.07 -17.05 -21.50
CA VAL A 111 8.26 -15.64 -21.15
C VAL A 111 8.30 -15.54 -19.63
N GLY A 112 9.48 -15.28 -19.06
CA GLY A 112 9.62 -14.99 -17.64
C GLY A 112 8.79 -13.75 -17.26
N GLU A 113 8.22 -13.75 -16.06
CA GLU A 113 7.39 -12.65 -15.55
C GLU A 113 8.13 -11.29 -15.71
N SER A 114 7.47 -10.31 -16.32
CA SER A 114 8.03 -8.97 -16.57
C SER A 114 8.42 -8.26 -15.27
N ALA A 115 9.37 -7.31 -15.33
CA ALA A 115 9.75 -6.53 -14.16
C ALA A 115 8.59 -5.70 -13.58
N VAL A 116 7.69 -5.21 -14.45
CA VAL A 116 6.49 -4.46 -14.05
C VAL A 116 5.53 -5.36 -13.28
N SER A 117 5.23 -6.56 -13.80
CA SER A 117 4.35 -7.52 -13.11
C SER A 117 4.95 -8.01 -11.80
N LYS A 118 6.27 -8.22 -11.72
CA LYS A 118 6.96 -8.53 -10.47
C LYS A 118 6.83 -7.41 -9.44
N LEU A 119 6.99 -6.15 -9.86
CA LEU A 119 6.83 -4.99 -8.99
C LEU A 119 5.38 -4.88 -8.50
N GLU A 120 4.41 -4.98 -9.39
CA GLU A 120 2.98 -4.96 -9.06
C GLU A 120 2.62 -6.05 -8.05
N LYS A 121 3.11 -7.28 -8.27
CA LYS A 121 2.91 -8.40 -7.35
C LYS A 121 3.48 -8.10 -5.96
N ARG A 122 4.69 -7.53 -5.87
CA ARG A 122 5.28 -7.17 -4.56
C ARG A 122 4.52 -6.04 -3.87
N VAL A 123 4.02 -5.04 -4.61
CA VAL A 123 3.13 -3.98 -4.07
C VAL A 123 1.83 -4.59 -3.53
N LYS A 124 1.20 -5.49 -4.31
CA LYS A 124 -0.01 -6.20 -3.89
C LYS A 124 0.24 -7.07 -2.66
N THR A 125 1.36 -7.79 -2.59
CA THR A 125 1.75 -8.60 -1.42
C THR A 125 1.95 -7.74 -0.18
N HIS A 126 2.68 -6.62 -0.28
CA HIS A 126 2.86 -5.68 0.83
C HIS A 126 1.50 -5.17 1.34
N GLY A 127 0.65 -4.68 0.42
CA GLY A 127 -0.67 -4.19 0.75
C GLY A 127 -1.55 -5.25 1.41
N ALA A 128 -1.58 -6.47 0.88
CA ALA A 128 -2.36 -7.58 1.43
C ALA A 128 -1.92 -7.92 2.87
N LEU A 129 -0.62 -8.08 3.11
CA LEU A 129 -0.09 -8.38 4.45
C LEU A 129 -0.50 -7.31 5.46
N GLN A 130 -0.38 -6.03 5.08
CA GLN A 130 -0.74 -4.91 5.95
C GLN A 130 -2.24 -4.80 6.20
N VAL A 131 -3.09 -5.04 5.18
CA VAL A 131 -4.55 -5.07 5.35
C VAL A 131 -4.98 -6.22 6.25
N PHE A 132 -4.45 -7.43 6.07
CA PHE A 132 -4.79 -8.57 6.93
C PHE A 132 -4.33 -8.36 8.39
N GLY A 133 -3.11 -7.85 8.59
CA GLY A 133 -2.60 -7.54 9.92
C GLY A 133 -3.41 -6.43 10.58
N TRP A 134 -3.30 -5.20 10.06
CA TRP A 134 -3.87 -4.00 10.67
C TRP A 134 -5.38 -3.88 10.53
N GLY A 135 -5.94 -4.34 9.42
CA GLY A 135 -7.34 -4.12 9.06
C GLY A 135 -8.26 -5.30 9.35
N VAL A 136 -7.75 -6.46 9.80
CA VAL A 136 -8.60 -7.62 10.10
C VAL A 136 -8.23 -8.25 11.44
N LEU A 137 -7.00 -8.74 11.58
CA LEU A 137 -6.59 -9.53 12.75
C LEU A 137 -6.54 -8.70 14.04
N LEU A 138 -5.87 -7.54 14.02
CA LEU A 138 -5.79 -6.70 15.23
C LEU A 138 -7.16 -6.14 15.67
N PRO A 139 -8.04 -5.65 14.77
CA PRO A 139 -9.41 -5.26 15.12
C PRO A 139 -10.22 -6.38 15.78
N ILE A 140 -10.19 -7.60 15.23
CA ILE A 140 -10.89 -8.76 15.84
C ILE A 140 -10.40 -8.99 17.27
N GLY A 141 -9.07 -9.02 17.47
CA GLY A 141 -8.50 -9.18 18.81
C GLY A 141 -8.91 -8.05 19.76
N ALA A 142 -9.01 -6.80 19.28
CA ALA A 142 -9.44 -5.66 20.09
C ALA A 142 -10.93 -5.73 20.48
N ILE A 143 -11.79 -6.17 19.55
CA ILE A 143 -13.23 -6.41 19.79
C ILE A 143 -13.40 -7.48 20.88
N VAL A 144 -12.70 -8.62 20.77
CA VAL A 144 -12.74 -9.68 21.78
C VAL A 144 -12.30 -9.15 23.17
N ALA A 145 -11.19 -8.41 23.25
CA ALA A 145 -10.71 -7.85 24.52
C ALA A 145 -11.63 -6.80 25.15
N ARG A 146 -12.55 -6.21 24.37
CA ARG A 146 -13.56 -5.28 24.88
C ARG A 146 -14.80 -6.00 25.37
N TYR A 147 -15.36 -6.89 24.56
CA TYR A 147 -16.71 -7.41 24.78
C TYR A 147 -16.76 -8.82 25.39
N ALA A 148 -15.69 -9.60 25.34
CA ALA A 148 -15.67 -10.99 25.83
C ALA A 148 -15.05 -11.15 27.22
N ARG A 149 -14.83 -10.05 27.98
CA ARG A 149 -14.13 -10.07 29.27
C ARG A 149 -14.76 -10.97 30.35
N GLU A 150 -16.05 -11.30 30.21
CA GLU A 150 -16.74 -12.23 31.11
C GLU A 150 -16.25 -13.68 31.00
N TYR A 151 -15.57 -14.03 29.90
CA TYR A 151 -15.00 -15.36 29.66
C TYR A 151 -13.51 -15.39 30.04
N ASP A 152 -13.16 -15.07 31.29
CA ASP A 152 -11.77 -15.21 31.80
C ASP A 152 -11.44 -16.71 32.01
N PRO A 153 -10.25 -17.20 31.60
CA PRO A 153 -9.16 -16.51 30.92
C PRO A 153 -9.23 -16.55 29.37
N ALA A 154 -10.25 -17.17 28.79
CA ALA A 154 -10.37 -17.40 27.34
C ALA A 154 -10.25 -16.12 26.50
N TRP A 155 -10.89 -15.02 26.91
CA TRP A 155 -10.81 -13.74 26.18
C TRP A 155 -9.38 -13.25 26.00
N PHE A 156 -8.53 -13.47 27.03
CA PHE A 156 -7.15 -13.01 27.03
C PHE A 156 -6.33 -13.81 26.03
N TYR A 157 -6.49 -15.14 26.01
CA TYR A 157 -5.81 -15.99 25.05
C TYR A 157 -6.24 -15.71 23.62
N ILE A 158 -7.55 -15.60 23.37
CA ILE A 158 -8.06 -15.28 22.03
C ILE A 158 -7.54 -13.92 21.56
N HIS A 159 -7.61 -12.88 22.42
CA HIS A 159 -7.03 -11.58 22.13
C HIS A 159 -5.54 -11.70 21.78
N ALA A 160 -4.75 -12.32 22.65
CA ALA A 160 -3.31 -12.45 22.47
C ALA A 160 -2.95 -13.22 21.19
N THR A 161 -3.70 -14.27 20.84
CA THR A 161 -3.51 -15.04 19.60
C THR A 161 -3.73 -14.16 18.37
N PHE A 162 -4.84 -13.42 18.29
CA PHE A 162 -5.09 -12.51 17.17
C PHE A 162 -4.05 -11.39 17.09
N GLN A 163 -3.63 -10.81 18.23
CA GLN A 163 -2.57 -9.79 18.25
C GLN A 163 -1.22 -10.35 17.79
N LEU A 164 -0.85 -11.56 18.22
CA LEU A 164 0.41 -12.19 17.84
C LEU A 164 0.44 -12.51 16.35
N ILE A 165 -0.60 -13.15 15.82
CA ILE A 165 -0.68 -13.46 14.39
C ILE A 165 -0.69 -12.16 13.58
N GLY A 166 -1.50 -11.18 13.96
CA GLY A 166 -1.52 -9.88 13.30
C GLY A 166 -0.16 -9.18 13.31
N PHE A 167 0.58 -9.25 14.43
CA PHE A 167 1.93 -8.70 14.53
C PHE A 167 2.92 -9.38 13.58
N ILE A 168 2.83 -10.70 13.40
CA ILE A 168 3.66 -11.44 12.41
C ILE A 168 3.38 -10.92 10.99
N PHE A 169 2.10 -10.73 10.62
CA PHE A 169 1.73 -10.15 9.32
C PHE A 169 2.29 -8.73 9.15
N ILE A 170 2.26 -7.92 10.20
CA ILE A 170 2.82 -6.55 10.19
C ILE A 170 4.33 -6.57 9.96
N ILE A 171 5.07 -7.46 10.63
CA ILE A 171 6.52 -7.58 10.42
C ILE A 171 6.83 -8.03 8.99
N ALA A 172 6.12 -9.03 8.47
CA ALA A 172 6.28 -9.49 7.09
C ALA A 172 5.94 -8.38 6.08
N GLY A 173 4.86 -7.62 6.33
CA GLY A 173 4.46 -6.50 5.50
C GLY A 173 5.49 -5.35 5.55
N VAL A 174 6.04 -5.01 6.72
CA VAL A 174 7.13 -4.02 6.81
C VAL A 174 8.37 -4.50 6.04
N ALA A 175 8.76 -5.76 6.18
CA ALA A 175 9.92 -6.31 5.47
C ALA A 175 9.76 -6.18 3.94
N THR A 176 8.59 -6.55 3.41
CA THR A 176 8.28 -6.37 1.98
C THR A 176 8.24 -4.89 1.58
N GLY A 177 7.75 -4.00 2.45
CA GLY A 177 7.71 -2.55 2.23
C GLY A 177 9.10 -1.91 2.19
N VAL A 178 10.02 -2.36 3.06
CA VAL A 178 11.43 -1.93 3.05
C VAL A 178 12.12 -2.39 1.77
N ALA A 179 11.87 -3.63 1.34
CA ALA A 179 12.38 -4.11 0.05
C ALA A 179 11.84 -3.29 -1.12
N LEU A 180 10.59 -2.82 -1.04
CA LEU A 180 9.95 -1.95 -2.06
C LEU A 180 10.49 -0.52 -2.06
N ALA A 181 10.98 -0.04 -0.93
CA ALA A 181 11.26 1.38 -0.72
C ALA A 181 12.29 1.96 -1.68
N LYS A 182 13.15 1.12 -2.27
CA LYS A 182 14.19 1.47 -3.25
C LYS A 182 13.70 1.44 -4.70
N ASP A 183 12.60 0.73 -4.96
CA ASP A 183 12.11 0.45 -6.32
C ASP A 183 10.92 1.33 -6.71
N VAL A 184 10.32 2.03 -5.73
CA VAL A 184 9.13 2.86 -5.93
C VAL A 184 9.40 4.27 -5.42
N GLU A 185 9.15 5.25 -6.29
CA GLU A 185 9.17 6.67 -5.95
C GLU A 185 7.91 7.35 -6.49
N VAL A 186 7.00 7.72 -5.58
CA VAL A 186 5.75 8.42 -5.91
C VAL A 186 5.49 9.54 -4.89
N PRO A 187 4.83 10.64 -5.28
CA PRO A 187 4.48 11.72 -4.36
C PRO A 187 3.66 11.18 -3.17
N GLY A 188 3.99 11.63 -1.95
CA GLY A 188 3.32 11.16 -0.73
C GLY A 188 3.86 9.85 -0.13
N LEU A 189 4.73 9.13 -0.83
CA LEU A 189 5.31 7.87 -0.33
C LEU A 189 6.11 8.03 0.97
N ASN A 190 6.81 9.15 1.14
CA ASN A 190 7.57 9.42 2.37
C ASN A 190 6.65 9.55 3.59
N GLY A 191 5.46 10.13 3.43
CA GLY A 191 4.46 10.20 4.50
C GLY A 191 3.95 8.81 4.90
N HIS A 192 3.64 7.96 3.91
CA HIS A 192 3.22 6.58 4.15
C HIS A 192 4.30 5.74 4.86
N LYS A 193 5.56 5.86 4.40
CA LYS A 193 6.72 5.20 5.03
C LYS A 193 6.91 5.66 6.47
N GLY A 194 6.88 6.98 6.70
CA GLY A 194 7.05 7.57 8.04
C GLY A 194 5.95 7.14 9.00
N LEU A 195 4.68 7.21 8.58
CA LEU A 195 3.54 6.75 9.38
C LEU A 195 3.59 5.24 9.62
N GLY A 196 4.00 4.45 8.62
CA GLY A 196 4.20 3.01 8.74
C GLY A 196 5.27 2.63 9.76
N LEU A 197 6.40 3.35 9.79
CA LEU A 197 7.43 3.15 10.81
C LEU A 197 6.92 3.53 12.20
N PHE A 198 6.19 4.65 12.31
CA PHE A 198 5.59 5.04 13.58
C PHE A 198 4.60 3.98 14.10
N LEU A 199 3.76 3.42 13.22
CA LEU A 199 2.86 2.32 13.55
C LEU A 199 3.60 1.05 14.01
N LEU A 200 4.73 0.72 13.40
CA LEU A 200 5.57 -0.40 13.86
C LEU A 200 6.09 -0.16 15.29
N ILE A 201 6.53 1.07 15.60
CA ILE A 201 6.95 1.44 16.96
C ILE A 201 5.79 1.26 17.94
N LEU A 202 4.59 1.74 17.60
CA LEU A 202 3.40 1.53 18.45
C LEU A 202 3.06 0.05 18.64
N ALA A 203 3.20 -0.77 17.59
CA ALA A 203 2.96 -2.21 17.68
C ALA A 203 3.98 -2.91 18.61
N ILE A 204 5.27 -2.57 18.50
CA ILE A 204 6.32 -3.08 19.40
C ILE A 204 6.01 -2.67 20.85
N LEU A 205 5.62 -1.42 21.07
CA LEU A 205 5.19 -0.92 22.37
C LEU A 205 4.01 -1.74 22.94
N GLN A 206 3.05 -2.17 22.12
CA GLN A 206 1.97 -3.07 22.55
C GLN A 206 2.48 -4.47 22.92
N VAL A 207 3.43 -5.03 22.18
CA VAL A 207 4.04 -6.33 22.51
C VAL A 207 4.80 -6.23 23.85
N LEU A 208 5.58 -5.17 24.05
CA LEU A 208 6.27 -4.90 25.32
C LEU A 208 5.29 -4.71 26.48
N ALA A 209 4.08 -4.20 26.23
CA ALA A 209 3.04 -4.12 27.24
C ALA A 209 2.72 -5.51 27.83
N VAL A 210 2.74 -6.57 27.02
CA VAL A 210 2.51 -7.94 27.53
C VAL A 210 3.67 -8.42 28.40
N VAL A 211 4.92 -8.11 28.02
CA VAL A 211 6.11 -8.48 28.80
C VAL A 211 6.12 -7.80 30.16
N PHE A 212 5.80 -6.50 30.20
CA PHE A 212 5.76 -5.72 31.44
C PHE A 212 4.38 -5.71 32.12
N ARG A 213 3.53 -6.71 31.84
CA ARG A 213 2.16 -6.79 32.35
C ARG A 213 2.18 -6.96 33.88
N PRO A 214 1.73 -5.97 34.68
CA PRO A 214 1.72 -6.10 36.13
C PRO A 214 0.66 -7.10 36.60
N LYS A 215 0.86 -7.68 37.80
CA LYS A 215 -0.12 -8.52 38.49
C LYS A 215 -1.46 -7.77 38.68
N LYS A 216 -2.57 -8.52 38.73
CA LYS A 216 -3.95 -7.97 38.74
C LYS A 216 -4.22 -7.01 39.92
N ASP A 217 -3.55 -7.24 41.05
CA ASP A 217 -3.63 -6.54 42.34
C ASP A 217 -2.71 -5.32 42.49
N SER A 218 -1.76 -5.10 41.57
CA SER A 218 -0.81 -3.99 41.66
C SER A 218 -1.44 -2.64 41.30
N ASN A 219 -1.13 -1.57 42.05
CA ASN A 219 -1.50 -0.19 41.70
C ASN A 219 -1.00 0.23 40.31
N THR A 220 0.14 -0.32 39.88
CA THR A 220 0.73 -0.07 38.54
C THR A 220 -0.15 -0.61 37.41
N ARG A 221 -1.04 -1.59 37.69
CA ARG A 221 -1.99 -2.16 36.73
C ARG A 221 -2.90 -1.11 36.10
N LYS A 222 -3.27 -0.07 36.86
CA LYS A 222 -4.12 1.03 36.36
C LYS A 222 -3.43 1.81 35.24
N TYR A 223 -2.18 2.23 35.45
CA TYR A 223 -1.40 2.97 34.46
C TYR A 223 -1.10 2.10 33.23
N TRP A 224 -0.77 0.83 33.45
CA TRP A 224 -0.60 -0.14 32.37
C TRP A 224 -1.85 -0.28 31.51
N ASN A 225 -3.04 -0.41 32.13
CA ASN A 225 -4.30 -0.51 31.39
C ASN A 225 -4.56 0.75 30.57
N TRP A 226 -4.37 1.94 31.15
CA TRP A 226 -4.56 3.20 30.46
C TRP A 226 -3.66 3.30 29.22
N TYR A 227 -2.37 3.05 29.39
CA TYR A 227 -1.39 3.04 28.31
C TYR A 227 -1.77 2.03 27.21
N HIS A 228 -1.98 0.76 27.58
CA HIS A 228 -2.27 -0.31 26.63
C HIS A 228 -3.53 -0.02 25.83
N TRP A 229 -4.61 0.46 26.47
CA TRP A 229 -5.86 0.77 25.79
C TRP A 229 -5.75 1.96 24.83
N TRP A 230 -5.18 3.07 25.28
CA TRP A 230 -5.15 4.28 24.46
C TRP A 230 -4.14 4.20 23.32
N VAL A 231 -2.96 3.66 23.58
CA VAL A 231 -1.95 3.48 22.53
C VAL A 231 -2.41 2.42 21.51
N GLY A 232 -3.09 1.36 21.95
CA GLY A 232 -3.66 0.36 21.03
C GLY A 232 -4.74 0.95 20.11
N ARG A 233 -5.65 1.77 20.65
CA ARG A 233 -6.68 2.47 19.87
C ARG A 233 -6.07 3.47 18.88
N LEU A 234 -5.08 4.23 19.33
CA LEU A 234 -4.36 5.18 18.47
C LEU A 234 -3.68 4.45 17.31
N ALA A 235 -3.04 3.30 17.57
CA ALA A 235 -2.40 2.49 16.55
C ALA A 235 -3.42 2.01 15.50
N LEU A 236 -4.57 1.47 15.92
CA LEU A 236 -5.62 1.02 14.99
C LEU A 236 -6.17 2.18 14.14
N PHE A 237 -6.42 3.35 14.75
CA PHE A 237 -6.89 4.53 14.04
C PHE A 237 -5.90 5.02 12.97
N LEU A 238 -4.63 5.18 13.35
CA LEU A 238 -3.57 5.61 12.43
C LEU A 238 -3.30 4.55 11.36
N ALA A 239 -3.46 3.27 11.67
CA ALA A 239 -3.31 2.18 10.71
C ALA A 239 -4.38 2.23 9.62
N CYS A 240 -5.64 2.51 9.98
CA CYS A 240 -6.71 2.74 9.01
C CYS A 240 -6.33 3.84 8.00
N ILE A 241 -5.85 4.98 8.49
CA ILE A 241 -5.37 6.08 7.65
C ILE A 241 -4.21 5.60 6.75
N ASN A 242 -3.21 4.93 7.32
CA ASN A 242 -2.03 4.55 6.56
C ASN A 242 -2.32 3.49 5.49
N VAL A 243 -3.26 2.58 5.74
CA VAL A 243 -3.74 1.62 4.74
C VAL A 243 -4.45 2.34 3.59
N PHE A 244 -5.32 3.31 3.87
CA PHE A 244 -5.94 4.14 2.84
C PHE A 244 -4.91 4.89 1.99
N VAL A 245 -3.91 5.49 2.65
CA VAL A 245 -2.82 6.16 1.94
C VAL A 245 -2.09 5.18 1.02
N GLY A 246 -1.75 3.97 1.51
CA GLY A 246 -1.10 2.94 0.69
C GLY A 246 -1.93 2.49 -0.53
N LEU A 247 -3.24 2.30 -0.35
CA LEU A 247 -4.18 1.97 -1.44
C LEU A 247 -4.31 3.10 -2.48
N ASN A 248 -4.18 4.36 -2.06
CA ASN A 248 -4.15 5.50 -2.96
C ASN A 248 -2.82 5.59 -3.73
N LEU A 249 -1.69 5.43 -3.04
CA LEU A 249 -0.35 5.49 -3.64
C LEU A 249 -0.08 4.40 -4.68
N SER A 250 -0.64 3.21 -4.45
CA SER A 250 -0.48 2.06 -5.34
C SER A 250 -1.33 2.14 -6.62
N ASN A 251 -2.13 3.20 -6.80
CA ASN A 251 -3.22 3.22 -7.79
C ASN A 251 -4.07 1.93 -7.71
N GLY A 252 -4.23 1.39 -6.50
CA GLY A 252 -4.87 0.11 -6.28
C GLY A 252 -6.24 0.08 -6.96
N GLU A 253 -6.55 -1.06 -7.58
CA GLU A 253 -7.81 -1.28 -8.30
C GLU A 253 -8.98 -0.73 -7.47
N ARG A 254 -9.90 -0.02 -8.13
CA ARG A 254 -11.09 0.55 -7.47
C ARG A 254 -11.80 -0.46 -6.56
N LYS A 255 -11.80 -1.74 -6.98
CA LYS A 255 -12.31 -2.87 -6.21
C LYS A 255 -11.63 -3.01 -4.84
N LEU A 256 -10.31 -2.96 -4.75
CA LEU A 256 -9.57 -3.09 -3.47
C LEU A 256 -9.90 -1.95 -2.51
N ARG A 257 -9.98 -0.72 -3.01
CA ARG A 257 -10.37 0.45 -2.20
C ARG A 257 -11.80 0.30 -1.67
N VAL A 258 -12.72 -0.09 -2.53
CA VAL A 258 -14.13 -0.33 -2.14
C VAL A 258 -14.22 -1.48 -1.13
N SER A 259 -13.53 -2.60 -1.36
CA SER A 259 -13.51 -3.72 -0.42
C SER A 259 -13.00 -3.31 0.97
N TYR A 260 -11.97 -2.47 1.03
CA TYR A 260 -11.47 -1.97 2.31
C TYR A 260 -12.47 -1.03 3.01
N ILE A 261 -13.17 -0.17 2.26
CA ILE A 261 -14.24 0.67 2.82
C ILE A 261 -15.38 -0.20 3.37
N VAL A 262 -15.78 -1.24 2.64
CA VAL A 262 -16.83 -2.19 3.07
C VAL A 262 -16.40 -2.91 4.35
N LEU A 263 -15.14 -3.34 4.44
CA LEU A 263 -14.57 -3.95 5.65
C LEU A 263 -14.67 -3.00 6.85
N LEU A 264 -14.23 -1.75 6.71
CA LEU A 264 -14.31 -0.76 7.78
C LEU A 264 -15.75 -0.44 8.19
N ALA A 265 -16.67 -0.34 7.23
CA ALA A 265 -18.09 -0.14 7.51
C ALA A 265 -18.67 -1.32 8.29
N PHE A 266 -18.33 -2.55 7.91
CA PHE A 266 -18.73 -3.76 8.63
C PHE A 266 -18.18 -3.76 10.07
N GLU A 267 -16.90 -3.45 10.26
CA GLU A 267 -16.29 -3.35 11.58
C GLU A 267 -16.96 -2.28 12.46
N LEU A 268 -17.28 -1.11 11.89
CA LEU A 268 -17.95 -0.03 12.60
C LEU A 268 -19.38 -0.42 13.01
N VAL A 269 -20.13 -1.08 12.13
CA VAL A 269 -21.47 -1.60 12.43
C VAL A 269 -21.41 -2.67 13.51
N ALA A 270 -20.49 -3.64 13.38
CA ALA A 270 -20.29 -4.68 14.39
C ALA A 270 -19.94 -4.06 15.76
N PHE A 271 -19.04 -3.07 15.77
CA PHE A 271 -18.70 -2.33 16.97
C PHE A 271 -19.91 -1.60 17.58
N ALA A 272 -20.72 -0.91 16.78
CA ALA A 272 -21.90 -0.20 17.24
C ALA A 272 -22.96 -1.14 17.83
N ILE A 273 -23.20 -2.30 17.21
CA ILE A 273 -24.11 -3.33 17.72
C ILE A 273 -23.61 -3.86 19.06
N LEU A 274 -22.34 -4.27 19.14
CA LEU A 274 -21.75 -4.81 20.36
C LEU A 274 -21.73 -3.79 21.50
N GLU A 275 -21.41 -2.53 21.20
CA GLU A 275 -21.45 -1.43 22.17
C GLU A 275 -22.87 -1.20 22.67
N THR A 276 -23.88 -1.21 21.78
CA THR A 276 -25.29 -1.08 22.16
C THR A 276 -25.73 -2.22 23.09
N ILE A 277 -25.40 -3.48 22.74
CA ILE A 277 -25.69 -4.65 23.58
C ILE A 277 -25.00 -4.51 24.94
N TYR A 278 -23.73 -4.09 24.95
CA TYR A 278 -22.95 -3.90 26.17
C TYR A 278 -23.62 -2.88 27.11
N TRP A 279 -24.04 -1.72 26.59
CA TRP A 279 -24.73 -0.69 27.37
C TRP A 279 -26.13 -1.12 27.84
N VAL A 280 -26.90 -1.82 27.00
CA VAL A 280 -28.21 -2.35 27.40
C VAL A 280 -28.06 -3.36 28.54
N ARG A 281 -27.11 -4.29 28.44
CA ARG A 281 -26.79 -5.25 29.51
C ARG A 281 -26.35 -4.54 30.78
N TRP A 282 -25.49 -3.51 30.65
CA TRP A 282 -25.05 -2.69 31.78
C TRP A 282 -26.22 -2.00 32.50
N ASN A 283 -27.15 -1.43 31.74
CA ASN A 283 -28.30 -0.72 32.30
C ASN A 283 -29.34 -1.63 32.94
N ARG A 284 -29.39 -2.91 32.51
CA ARG A 284 -30.28 -3.94 33.07
C ARG A 284 -29.66 -4.71 34.23
N ALA A 285 -28.37 -4.53 34.52
CA ALA A 285 -27.75 -5.14 35.69
C ALA A 285 -28.40 -4.60 36.97
N PRO A 286 -28.70 -5.44 37.98
CA PRO A 286 -29.23 -4.96 39.25
C PRO A 286 -28.33 -3.85 39.81
N ALA A 287 -28.92 -2.82 40.39
CA ALA A 287 -28.17 -1.88 41.23
C ALA A 287 -28.17 -2.43 42.66
N ASN A 288 -27.04 -2.32 43.37
CA ASN A 288 -27.04 -2.57 44.82
C ASN A 288 -27.81 -1.45 45.56
N SER A 289 -27.98 -1.61 46.86
CA SER A 289 -28.64 -0.65 47.75
C SER A 289 -28.01 0.75 47.78
N SER A 290 -26.82 0.95 47.21
CA SER A 290 -26.15 2.25 47.06
C SER A 290 -26.23 2.84 45.63
N GLY A 291 -27.03 2.26 44.74
CA GLY A 291 -27.25 2.77 43.38
C GLY A 291 -26.12 2.45 42.38
N VAL A 292 -25.13 1.65 42.79
CA VAL A 292 -24.03 1.22 41.93
C VAL A 292 -24.48 0.00 41.11
N ARG A 293 -24.48 0.14 39.78
CA ARG A 293 -24.81 -0.95 38.85
C ARG A 293 -23.66 -1.96 38.78
N TRP A 294 -23.95 -3.23 39.05
CA TRP A 294 -22.95 -4.30 39.10
C TRP A 294 -22.36 -4.60 37.71
N ASN A 295 -21.03 -4.64 37.60
CA ASN A 295 -20.37 -5.35 36.52
C ASN A 295 -20.01 -6.76 37.01
N ARG A 296 -20.41 -7.82 36.31
CA ARG A 296 -19.94 -9.18 36.65
C ARG A 296 -18.41 -9.30 36.54
N ALA A 297 -17.76 -8.39 35.81
CA ALA A 297 -16.30 -8.27 35.73
C ALA A 297 -15.63 -7.47 36.88
N SER A 298 -16.40 -6.89 37.83
CA SER A 298 -15.84 -6.27 39.05
C SER A 298 -15.84 -7.21 40.26
N THR A 299 -16.54 -8.35 40.20
CA THR A 299 -16.66 -9.30 41.31
C THR A 299 -15.32 -9.92 41.74
N GLU A 300 -14.38 -10.14 40.82
CA GLU A 300 -13.03 -10.62 41.18
C GLU A 300 -12.11 -9.53 41.76
N ARG A 301 -12.47 -8.25 41.67
CA ARG A 301 -11.67 -7.15 42.24
C ARG A 301 -12.20 -6.62 43.57
N GLY A 302 -13.38 -7.07 43.99
CA GLY A 302 -14.03 -6.60 45.23
C GLY A 302 -14.15 -7.66 46.34
N PHE A 303 -13.97 -8.94 46.04
CA PHE A 303 -14.16 -10.03 47.04
C PHE A 303 -12.88 -10.42 47.80
N GLN A 304 -11.86 -9.56 47.84
CA GLN A 304 -10.68 -9.74 48.73
C GLN A 304 -10.41 -8.51 49.62
N MET A 305 -11.45 -7.73 49.94
CA MET A 305 -11.38 -6.72 51.02
C MET A 305 -12.55 -6.90 51.98
N SER A 306 -12.59 -8.06 52.64
CA SER A 306 -13.11 -8.23 54.01
C SER A 306 -13.01 -9.73 54.31
N ASP A 307 -11.89 -10.14 54.88
CA ASP A 307 -11.83 -11.03 56.04
C ASP A 307 -10.36 -11.46 56.22
N TYR A 308 -9.80 -10.98 57.34
CA TYR A 308 -8.43 -11.09 57.87
C TYR A 308 -7.39 -10.09 57.34
#